data_AF-A0A6P8GLK2-F1
#
_entry.id   AF-A0A6P8GLK2-F1
#
_cell.length_a   1.000
_cell.length_b   1.000
_cell.length_c   1.000
_cell.angle_alpha   90.00
_cell.angle_beta   90.00
_cell.angle_gamma   90.00
#
_symmetry.space_group_name_H-M   'P 1'
#
loop_
_entity.id
_entity.type
_entity.pdbx_description
1 polymer ?
#
loop_
_entity_poly.entity_id
_entity_poly.type
_entity_poly.pdbx_seq_one_letter_code
_entity_poly.pdbx_strand_id
1 'polypeptide(L)'
;MWRVWEDLDGTQAEPSVPPTTGQGPESVFEFTVMSYNILAQYLLEGHPELYIHCSDKVLVWSTRLKGIIQEIKTWRPDILCLQEAQEIHFQKQLQPVLSDLGYTCVYKRRTGSKTDGCAVCYQHSRFFQLSVSLLELRREGCELLDRDNVAIVLLLQPVTSQSPDQTGTPICVATTHLLFNPRRGDIKLAQLVMVLAEVDNVVRRCKAIGRECEVVLCGDFNSFPNMPLYQFIKTGQLYYHGLPTWMISGQEDLSHQTHPRRVYAPLLPSSLGINDNCQYVTAKQTESPPSGKLKYSQGFLLQLRYCPGACERPRDLALIPGVTDNTPDQHEKQPCTPTFSNTVCHCLNLSSAYSHFITGTDRQEVTTLHSNAGATVDYIFYSARTERIRGQTDKRLHGGLEQIGRLALLTEDDLWSLRGLPNEVFPSDHLSLLAKFKLRISPL
;
A
#
# COMPACT_ATOMS: atom_id res chain seq x y z
N MET A 1 5.39 13.44 -27.49
CA MET A 1 5.28 13.04 -26.07
C MET A 1 4.28 11.89 -26.04
N TRP A 2 4.69 10.68 -25.64
CA TRP A 2 3.86 9.47 -25.78
C TRP A 2 2.77 9.34 -24.73
N ARG A 3 2.91 10.05 -23.60
CA ARG A 3 1.92 10.12 -22.53
C ARG A 3 1.37 11.54 -22.44
N VAL A 4 0.08 11.64 -22.14
CA VAL A 4 -0.67 12.90 -22.13
C VAL A 4 -1.12 13.20 -20.71
N TRP A 5 -1.05 14.46 -20.31
CA TRP A 5 -1.62 14.93 -19.05
C TRP A 5 -3.15 15.00 -19.15
N GLU A 6 -3.84 14.39 -18.20
CA GLU A 6 -5.30 14.45 -18.05
C GLU A 6 -5.66 15.42 -16.92
N ASP A 7 -6.34 16.51 -17.26
CA ASP A 7 -6.93 17.41 -16.26
C ASP A 7 -8.28 16.86 -15.79
N LEU A 8 -8.45 16.77 -14.47
CA LEU A 8 -9.65 16.24 -13.82
C LEU A 8 -10.53 17.34 -13.19
N ASP A 9 -10.08 18.60 -13.24
CA ASP A 9 -10.77 19.79 -12.72
C ASP A 9 -12.04 20.21 -13.53
N GLY A 10 -12.65 19.30 -14.31
CA GLY A 10 -13.54 19.67 -15.42
C GLY A 10 -14.95 19.09 -15.48
N THR A 11 -15.44 18.32 -14.50
CA THR A 11 -16.79 17.69 -14.61
C THR A 11 -17.80 18.27 -13.63
N GLN A 12 -18.70 19.10 -14.18
CA GLN A 12 -19.91 19.73 -13.61
C GLN A 12 -19.72 20.92 -12.67
N ALA A 13 -19.25 22.04 -13.22
CA ALA A 13 -19.84 23.33 -12.84
C ALA A 13 -21.21 23.47 -13.52
N GLU A 14 -22.28 22.97 -12.90
CA GLU A 14 -23.59 23.56 -13.17
C GLU A 14 -23.55 25.06 -12.79
N PRO A 15 -24.30 25.94 -13.48
CA PRO A 15 -24.34 27.36 -13.16
C PRO A 15 -25.03 27.56 -11.80
N SER A 16 -24.26 27.41 -10.73
CA SER A 16 -24.72 27.65 -9.36
C SER A 16 -24.54 29.13 -9.02
N VAL A 17 -25.68 29.70 -8.65
CA VAL A 17 -25.99 30.98 -7.98
C VAL A 17 -24.76 31.72 -7.39
N PRO A 18 -24.67 33.06 -7.55
CA PRO A 18 -23.57 33.85 -6.99
C PRO A 18 -23.43 33.61 -5.48
N PRO A 19 -22.19 33.46 -4.97
CA PRO A 19 -21.97 33.18 -3.56
C PRO A 19 -22.44 34.36 -2.70
N THR A 20 -23.32 34.06 -1.76
CA THR A 20 -23.67 34.96 -0.67
C THR A 20 -22.40 35.29 0.13
N THR A 21 -22.09 36.58 0.15
CA THR A 21 -21.10 37.29 0.96
C THR A 21 -20.58 36.56 2.21
N GLY A 22 -19.26 36.30 2.29
CA GLY A 22 -18.59 36.15 3.59
C GLY A 22 -17.32 35.29 3.68
N GLN A 23 -16.93 34.49 2.69
CA GLN A 23 -15.70 33.68 2.77
C GLN A 23 -14.61 34.24 1.85
N GLY A 24 -13.48 34.66 2.43
CA GLY A 24 -12.29 35.03 1.67
C GLY A 24 -11.75 33.84 0.84
N PRO A 25 -10.84 34.07 -0.12
CA PRO A 25 -10.31 33.01 -0.96
C PRO A 25 -9.67 31.91 -0.09
N GLU A 26 -10.17 30.68 -0.18
CA GLU A 26 -9.54 29.52 0.48
C GLU A 26 -8.10 29.40 -0.01
N SER A 27 -7.14 29.33 0.92
CA SER A 27 -5.74 29.08 0.57
C SER A 27 -5.57 27.62 0.18
N VAL A 28 -4.97 27.38 -0.99
CA VAL A 28 -4.84 26.06 -1.60
C VAL A 28 -3.38 25.72 -1.79
N PHE A 29 -2.99 24.49 -1.47
CA PHE A 29 -1.69 23.92 -1.78
C PHE A 29 -1.84 22.78 -2.78
N GLU A 30 -1.33 22.97 -3.99
CA GLU A 30 -1.31 21.93 -5.03
C GLU A 30 0.05 21.25 -5.10
N PHE A 31 0.11 19.94 -5.25
CA PHE A 31 1.37 19.23 -5.38
C PHE A 31 1.22 17.97 -6.24
N THR A 32 2.33 17.48 -6.74
CA THR A 32 2.41 16.28 -7.59
C THR A 32 3.15 15.15 -6.89
N VAL A 33 2.68 13.93 -7.11
CA VAL A 33 3.30 12.71 -6.59
C VAL A 33 3.58 11.76 -7.74
N MET A 34 4.82 11.31 -7.86
CA MET A 34 5.24 10.26 -8.78
C MET A 34 5.53 8.96 -8.02
N SER A 35 5.04 7.83 -8.51
CA SER A 35 5.44 6.49 -8.06
C SER A 35 6.07 5.74 -9.22
N TYR A 36 7.29 5.22 -9.05
CA TYR A 36 8.02 4.60 -10.15
C TYR A 36 8.96 3.48 -9.71
N ASN A 37 8.67 2.25 -10.14
CA ASN A 37 9.63 1.16 -10.11
C ASN A 37 10.65 1.37 -11.25
N ILE A 38 11.91 1.58 -10.90
CA ILE A 38 12.96 1.96 -11.87
C ILE A 38 13.83 0.78 -12.36
N LEU A 39 13.43 -0.44 -12.02
CA LEU A 39 14.08 -1.70 -12.42
C LEU A 39 15.55 -1.76 -12.01
N ALA A 40 15.85 -2.46 -10.92
CA ALA A 40 17.23 -2.59 -10.45
C ALA A 40 18.06 -3.36 -11.49
N GLN A 41 19.27 -2.88 -11.78
CA GLN A 41 20.10 -3.48 -12.83
C GLN A 41 20.41 -4.96 -12.55
N TYR A 42 20.69 -5.31 -11.29
CA TYR A 42 20.98 -6.70 -10.94
C TYR A 42 19.75 -7.61 -11.01
N LEU A 43 18.53 -7.07 -10.85
CA LEU A 43 17.28 -7.82 -11.01
C LEU A 43 17.00 -8.07 -12.50
N LEU A 44 17.21 -7.05 -13.34
CA LEU A 44 17.17 -7.18 -14.79
C LEU A 44 18.13 -8.27 -15.27
N GLU A 45 19.40 -8.19 -14.87
CA GLU A 45 20.45 -9.15 -15.26
C GLU A 45 20.24 -10.55 -14.68
N GLY A 46 19.55 -10.66 -13.54
CA GLY A 46 19.17 -11.93 -12.93
C GLY A 46 17.98 -12.63 -13.60
N HIS A 47 17.23 -11.90 -14.44
CA HIS A 47 16.01 -12.37 -15.10
C HIS A 47 15.98 -12.01 -16.61
N PRO A 48 17.02 -12.38 -17.39
CA PRO A 48 17.10 -12.03 -18.81
C PRO A 48 15.95 -12.61 -19.65
N GLU A 49 15.33 -13.70 -19.20
CA GLU A 49 14.17 -14.32 -19.84
C GLU A 49 12.97 -13.38 -19.97
N LEU A 50 12.85 -12.38 -19.08
CA LEU A 50 11.77 -11.41 -19.10
C LEU A 50 11.97 -10.32 -20.17
N TYR A 51 13.18 -10.18 -20.71
CA TYR A 51 13.58 -9.06 -21.59
C TYR A 51 14.08 -9.51 -22.97
N ILE A 52 13.73 -10.72 -23.42
CA ILE A 52 14.18 -11.28 -24.71
C ILE A 52 13.78 -10.44 -25.93
N HIS A 53 12.74 -9.61 -25.80
CA HIS A 53 12.24 -8.71 -26.84
C HIS A 53 13.01 -7.37 -26.90
N CYS A 54 13.82 -7.07 -25.88
CA CYS A 54 14.57 -5.84 -25.76
C CYS A 54 15.95 -5.96 -26.42
N SER A 55 16.45 -4.87 -27.03
CA SER A 55 17.84 -4.83 -27.48
C SER A 55 18.80 -4.62 -26.31
N ASP A 56 19.98 -5.24 -26.32
CA ASP A 56 20.97 -5.10 -25.23
C ASP A 56 21.29 -3.64 -24.87
N LYS A 57 21.30 -2.74 -25.86
CA LYS A 57 21.61 -1.32 -25.69
C LYS A 57 20.66 -0.59 -24.73
N VAL A 58 19.37 -0.94 -24.73
CA VAL A 58 18.36 -0.30 -23.86
C VAL A 58 18.35 -0.89 -22.46
N LEU A 59 18.91 -2.09 -22.27
CA LEU A 59 19.00 -2.76 -20.97
C LEU A 59 20.19 -2.29 -20.13
N VAL A 60 21.21 -1.67 -20.75
CA VAL A 60 22.39 -1.15 -20.05
C VAL A 60 21.99 -0.02 -19.09
N TRP A 61 22.41 -0.12 -17.82
CA TRP A 61 22.13 0.87 -16.78
C TRP A 61 22.45 2.32 -17.19
N SER A 62 23.57 2.56 -17.85
CA SER A 62 23.97 3.92 -18.26
C SER A 62 23.02 4.54 -19.30
N THR A 63 22.37 3.71 -20.12
CA THR A 63 21.29 4.14 -21.03
C THR A 63 20.02 4.41 -20.24
N ARG A 64 19.59 3.45 -19.41
CA ARG A 64 18.36 3.55 -18.60
C ARG A 64 18.37 4.73 -17.64
N LEU A 65 19.50 4.96 -16.95
CA LEU A 65 19.69 6.09 -16.04
C LEU A 65 19.44 7.44 -16.72
N LYS A 66 19.89 7.62 -17.97
CA LYS A 66 19.62 8.85 -18.73
C LYS A 66 18.13 9.05 -18.96
N GLY A 67 17.43 7.98 -19.35
CA GLY A 67 15.97 7.99 -19.49
C GLY A 67 15.26 8.29 -18.17
N ILE A 68 15.66 7.63 -17.06
CA ILE A 68 15.06 7.82 -15.73
C ILE A 68 15.20 9.28 -15.29
N ILE A 69 16.40 9.85 -15.42
CA ILE A 69 16.66 11.26 -15.10
C ILE A 69 15.83 12.18 -16.00
N GLN A 70 15.72 11.86 -17.29
CA GLN A 70 14.96 12.68 -18.24
C GLN A 70 13.46 12.65 -17.91
N GLU A 71 12.89 11.50 -17.55
CA GLU A 71 11.49 11.37 -17.11
C GLU A 71 11.22 12.27 -15.90
N ILE A 72 12.08 12.18 -14.87
CA ILE A 72 11.96 12.99 -13.65
C ILE A 72 12.13 14.49 -13.95
N LYS A 73 13.07 14.86 -14.82
CA LYS A 73 13.29 16.27 -15.23
C LYS A 73 12.13 16.82 -16.05
N THR A 74 11.46 15.98 -16.84
CA THR A 74 10.34 16.39 -17.68
C THR A 74 9.13 16.72 -16.82
N TRP A 75 8.82 15.86 -15.84
CA TRP A 75 7.62 16.01 -15.03
C TRP A 75 7.81 16.79 -13.72
N ARG A 76 9.04 16.87 -13.19
CA ARG A 76 9.41 17.56 -11.94
C ARG A 76 8.42 17.33 -10.79
N PRO A 77 8.13 16.08 -10.40
CA PRO A 77 7.15 15.80 -9.36
C PRO A 77 7.55 16.42 -8.02
N ASP A 78 6.63 16.91 -7.20
CA ASP A 78 7.01 17.50 -5.92
C ASP A 78 7.43 16.43 -4.90
N ILE A 79 6.89 15.22 -5.04
CA ILE A 79 7.20 14.02 -4.25
C ILE A 79 7.41 12.85 -5.21
N LEU A 80 8.49 12.09 -5.04
CA LEU A 80 8.91 10.97 -5.86
C LEU A 80 9.15 9.73 -5.00
N CYS A 81 8.32 8.71 -5.20
CA CYS A 81 8.40 7.41 -4.55
C CYS A 81 9.00 6.39 -5.52
N LEU A 82 10.23 5.93 -5.27
CA LEU A 82 10.94 4.98 -6.11
C LEU A 82 10.96 3.58 -5.50
N GLN A 83 10.77 2.56 -6.34
CA GLN A 83 10.98 1.16 -6.02
C GLN A 83 12.11 0.58 -6.89
N GLU A 84 12.71 -0.51 -6.45
CA GLU A 84 13.90 -1.12 -7.08
C GLU A 84 15.09 -0.16 -7.28
N ALA A 85 15.23 0.82 -6.38
CA ALA A 85 16.38 1.71 -6.39
C ALA A 85 17.61 0.95 -5.88
N GLN A 86 18.47 0.48 -6.81
CA GLN A 86 19.73 -0.19 -6.45
C GLN A 86 20.67 0.76 -5.70
N GLU A 87 21.16 0.37 -4.53
CA GLU A 87 21.84 1.21 -3.54
C GLU A 87 22.99 2.03 -4.13
N ILE A 88 23.94 1.38 -4.80
CA ILE A 88 25.12 2.06 -5.37
C ILE A 88 24.70 3.03 -6.49
N HIS A 89 23.79 2.60 -7.36
CA HIS A 89 23.30 3.41 -8.47
C HIS A 89 22.50 4.61 -7.98
N PHE A 90 21.66 4.41 -6.97
CA PHE A 90 20.90 5.48 -6.35
C PHE A 90 21.83 6.49 -5.66
N GLN A 91 22.64 6.04 -4.70
CA GLN A 91 23.46 6.93 -3.86
C GLN A 91 24.54 7.67 -4.65
N LYS A 92 25.17 7.01 -5.64
CA LYS A 92 26.31 7.61 -6.38
C LYS A 92 25.92 8.34 -7.66
N GLN A 93 24.75 8.06 -8.24
CA GLN A 93 24.41 8.57 -9.57
C GLN A 93 23.06 9.28 -9.62
N LEU A 94 22.00 8.72 -9.04
CA LEU A 94 20.66 9.33 -9.11
C LEU A 94 20.46 10.40 -8.03
N GLN A 95 20.77 10.09 -6.77
CA GLN A 95 20.59 10.98 -5.63
C GLN A 95 21.32 12.32 -5.78
N PRO A 96 22.59 12.40 -6.24
CA PRO A 96 23.26 13.69 -6.46
C PRO A 96 22.51 14.56 -7.47
N VAL A 97 22.05 13.98 -8.58
CA VAL A 97 21.27 14.69 -9.60
C VAL A 97 19.94 15.16 -9.04
N LEU A 98 19.27 14.35 -8.20
CA LEU A 98 18.04 14.76 -7.53
C LEU A 98 18.29 15.90 -6.52
N SER A 99 19.39 15.86 -5.78
CA SER A 99 19.76 16.95 -4.88
C SER A 99 20.02 18.26 -5.63
N ASP A 100 20.72 18.20 -6.77
CA ASP A 100 20.90 19.37 -7.65
C ASP A 100 19.57 19.91 -8.22
N LEU A 101 18.58 19.05 -8.38
CA LEU A 101 17.21 19.41 -8.80
C LEU A 101 16.31 19.92 -7.65
N GLY A 102 16.83 19.98 -6.43
CA GLY A 102 16.13 20.49 -5.25
C GLY A 102 15.41 19.42 -4.41
N TYR A 103 15.72 18.14 -4.60
CA TYR A 103 15.14 17.08 -3.79
C TYR A 103 15.97 16.73 -2.56
N THR A 104 15.29 16.57 -1.42
CA THR A 104 15.82 15.80 -0.30
C THR A 104 15.32 14.37 -0.43
N CYS A 105 16.21 13.39 -0.26
CA CYS A 105 15.89 11.97 -0.46
C CYS A 105 16.11 11.15 0.81
N VAL A 106 15.14 10.30 1.12
CA VAL A 106 15.19 9.26 2.14
C VAL A 106 15.24 7.91 1.45
N TYR A 107 16.19 7.05 1.81
CA TYR A 107 16.39 5.74 1.19
C TYR A 107 16.38 4.62 2.23
N LYS A 108 15.76 3.49 1.87
CA LYS A 108 15.81 2.24 2.65
C LYS A 108 16.10 1.08 1.71
N ARG A 109 17.30 0.52 1.83
CA ARG A 109 17.67 -0.76 1.20
C ARG A 109 16.80 -1.89 1.80
N ARG A 110 16.43 -2.85 0.97
CA ARG A 110 15.91 -4.14 1.41
C ARG A 110 16.90 -4.84 2.34
N THR A 111 16.39 -5.69 3.23
CA THR A 111 17.25 -6.42 4.17
C THR A 111 17.97 -7.59 3.48
N GLY A 112 18.81 -8.30 4.23
CA GLY A 112 19.55 -9.45 3.72
C GLY A 112 20.54 -9.07 2.61
N SER A 113 20.63 -9.93 1.59
CA SER A 113 21.57 -9.80 0.46
C SER A 113 21.04 -8.94 -0.69
N LYS A 114 19.84 -8.38 -0.58
CA LYS A 114 19.23 -7.55 -1.64
C LYS A 114 19.88 -6.17 -1.68
N THR A 115 20.26 -5.72 -2.87
CA THR A 115 20.99 -4.45 -3.06
C THR A 115 20.10 -3.31 -3.55
N ASP A 116 18.81 -3.57 -3.79
CA ASP A 116 17.77 -2.59 -4.10
C ASP A 116 16.97 -2.18 -2.86
N GLY A 117 16.17 -1.14 -3.00
CA GLY A 117 15.35 -0.59 -1.94
C GLY A 117 14.26 0.34 -2.46
N CYS A 118 13.64 1.04 -1.51
CA CYS A 118 12.73 2.14 -1.80
C CYS A 118 13.41 3.48 -1.51
N ALA A 119 13.00 4.52 -2.23
CA ALA A 119 13.34 5.90 -1.90
C ALA A 119 12.10 6.80 -1.90
N VAL A 120 12.07 7.80 -1.03
CA VAL A 120 11.13 8.92 -1.10
C VAL A 120 11.94 10.20 -1.20
N CYS A 121 11.79 10.91 -2.31
CA CYS A 121 12.43 12.19 -2.55
C CYS A 121 11.37 13.29 -2.64
N TYR A 122 11.58 14.44 -2.01
CA TYR A 122 10.62 15.54 -2.01
C TYR A 122 11.31 16.89 -2.22
N GLN A 123 10.61 17.84 -2.84
CA GLN A 123 11.09 19.21 -3.05
C GLN A 123 11.26 19.94 -1.71
N HIS A 124 12.49 20.24 -1.31
CA HIS A 124 12.77 20.85 0.00
C HIS A 124 12.24 22.29 0.11
N SER A 125 12.04 22.97 -1.02
CA SER A 125 11.42 24.30 -1.09
C SER A 125 9.91 24.27 -0.82
N ARG A 126 9.29 23.09 -0.89
CA ARG A 126 7.83 22.90 -0.78
C ARG A 126 7.41 22.09 0.43
N PHE A 127 8.31 21.27 0.97
CA PHE A 127 8.02 20.41 2.11
C PHE A 127 9.16 20.39 3.11
N PHE A 128 8.79 20.34 4.38
CA PHE A 128 9.68 20.05 5.49
C PHE A 128 9.37 18.67 6.09
N GLN A 129 10.38 17.85 6.36
CA GLN A 129 10.19 16.54 6.96
C GLN A 129 9.99 16.66 8.48
N LEU A 130 8.85 16.20 8.98
CA LEU A 130 8.54 16.14 10.41
C LEU A 130 8.99 14.83 11.05
N SER A 131 8.81 13.70 10.36
CA SER A 131 9.26 12.40 10.86
C SER A 131 9.46 11.39 9.74
N VAL A 132 10.29 10.37 9.99
CA VAL A 132 10.59 9.28 9.06
C VAL A 132 10.55 7.96 9.81
N SER A 133 9.92 6.95 9.21
CA SER A 133 9.88 5.58 9.69
C SER A 133 10.35 4.66 8.57
N LEU A 134 11.48 3.98 8.79
CA LEU A 134 12.05 3.00 7.86
C LEU A 134 11.67 1.60 8.33
N LEU A 135 10.77 0.95 7.60
CA LEU A 135 10.22 -0.33 8.00
C LEU A 135 10.96 -1.50 7.35
N GLU A 136 11.33 -2.47 8.17
CA GLU A 136 11.70 -3.81 7.74
C GLU A 136 10.49 -4.70 7.90
N LEU A 137 10.01 -5.27 6.79
CA LEU A 137 8.82 -6.11 6.81
C LEU A 137 9.17 -7.56 7.19
N ARG A 138 10.45 -7.91 7.15
CA ARG A 138 10.98 -9.13 7.78
C ARG A 138 10.89 -9.02 9.31
N ARG A 139 10.42 -10.07 9.98
CA ARG A 139 10.38 -10.15 11.45
C ARG A 139 11.01 -11.44 11.93
N GLU A 140 12.08 -11.32 12.72
CA GLU A 140 12.71 -12.48 13.36
C GLU A 140 11.70 -13.20 14.26
N GLY A 141 11.70 -14.53 14.21
CA GLY A 141 10.75 -15.36 14.96
C GLY A 141 9.33 -15.41 14.40
N CYS A 142 9.05 -14.80 13.23
CA CYS A 142 7.79 -14.92 12.53
C CYS A 142 7.98 -15.61 11.16
N GLU A 143 7.59 -16.88 11.05
CA GLU A 143 7.76 -17.67 9.81
C GLU A 143 7.03 -17.08 8.61
N LEU A 144 5.92 -16.36 8.83
CA LEU A 144 5.17 -15.71 7.77
C LEU A 144 5.93 -14.52 7.17
N LEU A 145 6.67 -13.77 8.00
CA LEU A 145 7.35 -12.53 7.64
C LEU A 145 8.86 -12.75 7.49
N ASP A 146 9.23 -13.68 6.62
CA ASP A 146 10.60 -14.12 6.36
C ASP A 146 11.19 -13.51 5.08
N ARG A 147 10.61 -12.42 4.57
CA ARG A 147 10.97 -11.77 3.30
C ARG A 147 11.53 -10.37 3.52
N ASP A 148 12.57 -10.05 2.77
CA ASP A 148 13.37 -8.83 2.93
C ASP A 148 12.75 -7.55 2.33
N ASN A 149 11.43 -7.52 2.16
CA ASN A 149 10.75 -6.32 1.68
C ASN A 149 10.78 -5.22 2.74
N VAL A 150 10.70 -3.98 2.29
CA VAL A 150 10.79 -2.78 3.13
C VAL A 150 9.72 -1.77 2.76
N ALA A 151 9.51 -0.80 3.63
CA ALA A 151 8.68 0.36 3.34
C ALA A 151 9.27 1.61 3.98
N ILE A 152 8.89 2.77 3.46
CA ILE A 152 9.21 4.07 4.04
C ILE A 152 7.88 4.76 4.32
N VAL A 153 7.74 5.32 5.52
CA VAL A 153 6.62 6.21 5.88
C VAL A 153 7.20 7.54 6.33
N LEU A 154 6.81 8.61 5.66
CA LEU A 154 7.37 9.95 5.81
C LEU A 154 6.24 10.93 6.13
N LEU A 155 6.40 11.73 7.18
CA LEU A 155 5.46 12.81 7.48
C LEU A 155 6.04 14.13 6.98
N LEU A 156 5.37 14.74 6.00
CA LEU A 156 5.78 15.97 5.36
C LEU A 156 4.84 17.12 5.74
N GLN A 157 5.44 18.27 6.03
CA GLN A 157 4.75 19.53 6.26
C GLN A 157 4.82 20.38 4.99
N PRO A 158 3.69 20.72 4.34
CA PRO A 158 3.67 21.71 3.28
C PRO A 158 4.21 23.06 3.78
N VAL A 159 5.09 23.68 2.99
CA VAL A 159 5.60 25.03 3.22
C VAL A 159 4.65 26.00 2.54
N THR A 160 4.03 26.87 3.33
CA THR A 160 3.09 27.90 2.88
C THR A 160 3.78 29.26 2.96
N SER A 161 3.60 30.10 1.93
CA SER A 161 4.19 31.44 1.88
C SER A 161 3.41 32.48 2.71
N GLN A 162 2.28 32.07 3.30
CA GLN A 162 1.36 32.94 4.02
C GLN A 162 1.53 32.72 5.53
N SER A 163 2.37 33.56 6.14
CA SER A 163 2.71 33.61 7.58
C SER A 163 3.39 32.37 8.20
N PRO A 164 4.25 32.55 9.21
CA PRO A 164 4.86 31.44 9.97
C PRO A 164 3.83 30.57 10.72
N ASP A 165 2.63 31.12 10.95
CA ASP A 165 1.60 30.50 11.79
C ASP A 165 0.64 29.61 10.98
N GLN A 166 0.43 29.84 9.67
CA GLN A 166 -0.47 28.99 8.86
C GLN A 166 0.27 27.76 8.33
N THR A 167 0.52 26.78 9.19
CA THR A 167 1.02 25.48 8.73
C THR A 167 -0.11 24.66 8.09
N GLY A 168 0.04 24.31 6.81
CA GLY A 168 -0.91 23.43 6.13
C GLY A 168 -1.05 22.06 6.80
N THR A 169 -2.10 21.30 6.46
CA THR A 169 -2.28 19.93 6.96
C THR A 169 -1.08 19.06 6.55
N PRO A 170 -0.42 18.35 7.48
CA PRO A 170 0.64 17.40 7.14
C PRO A 170 0.17 16.29 6.21
N ILE A 171 1.11 15.76 5.43
CA ILE A 171 0.88 14.68 4.48
C ILE A 171 1.80 13.51 4.86
N CYS A 172 1.21 12.38 5.22
CA CYS A 172 1.88 11.10 5.43
C CYS A 172 2.05 10.41 4.07
N VAL A 173 3.29 10.37 3.58
CA VAL A 173 3.65 9.68 2.33
C VAL A 173 4.28 8.35 2.67
N ALA A 174 3.69 7.26 2.19
CA ALA A 174 4.22 5.92 2.32
C ALA A 174 4.60 5.35 0.95
N THR A 175 5.69 4.60 0.88
CA THR A 175 6.04 3.78 -0.28
C THR A 175 6.50 2.40 0.13
N THR A 176 6.16 1.38 -0.65
CA THR A 176 6.66 0.02 -0.47
C THR A 176 6.83 -0.70 -1.80
N HIS A 177 7.54 -1.81 -1.79
CA HIS A 177 7.55 -2.81 -2.85
C HIS A 177 7.23 -4.16 -2.17
N LEU A 178 5.98 -4.60 -2.28
CA LEU A 178 5.52 -5.85 -1.66
C LEU A 178 6.17 -7.06 -2.32
N LEU A 179 6.14 -8.21 -1.64
CA LEU A 179 6.68 -9.46 -2.18
C LEU A 179 6.16 -9.75 -3.60
N PHE A 180 7.04 -10.08 -4.54
CA PHE A 180 6.65 -10.47 -5.91
C PHE A 180 5.88 -11.79 -5.97
N ASN A 181 6.33 -12.82 -5.23
CA ASN A 181 5.88 -14.20 -5.39
C ASN A 181 4.33 -14.32 -5.46
N PRO A 182 3.77 -14.77 -6.61
CA PRO A 182 2.32 -14.74 -6.86
C PRO A 182 1.54 -15.68 -5.94
N ARG A 183 2.20 -16.70 -5.38
CA ARG A 183 1.58 -17.74 -4.52
C ARG A 183 1.57 -17.39 -3.04
N ARG A 184 2.24 -16.31 -2.65
CA ARG A 184 2.43 -15.91 -1.24
C ARG A 184 1.66 -14.63 -0.89
N GLY A 185 0.39 -14.58 -1.25
CA GLY A 185 -0.49 -13.48 -0.86
C GLY A 185 -0.73 -13.38 0.65
N ASP A 186 -0.52 -14.47 1.40
CA ASP A 186 -0.42 -14.46 2.87
C ASP A 186 0.65 -13.47 3.36
N ILE A 187 1.84 -13.53 2.75
CA ILE A 187 2.93 -12.60 3.07
C ILE A 187 2.59 -11.19 2.60
N LYS A 188 2.07 -11.00 1.39
CA LYS A 188 1.71 -9.67 0.87
C LYS A 188 0.70 -8.97 1.77
N LEU A 189 -0.34 -9.68 2.21
CA LEU A 189 -1.34 -9.16 3.13
C LEU A 189 -0.71 -8.79 4.47
N ALA A 190 0.11 -9.67 5.05
CA ALA A 190 0.82 -9.40 6.31
C ALA A 190 1.76 -8.19 6.22
N GLN A 191 2.50 -8.06 5.11
CA GLN A 191 3.37 -6.93 4.80
C GLN A 191 2.57 -5.62 4.71
N LEU A 192 1.45 -5.64 3.98
CA LEU A 192 0.56 -4.49 3.85
C LEU A 192 -0.02 -4.07 5.21
N VAL A 193 -0.45 -5.01 6.04
CA VAL A 193 -0.95 -4.73 7.40
C VAL A 193 0.11 -4.01 8.24
N MET A 194 1.39 -4.40 8.14
CA MET A 194 2.47 -3.69 8.83
C MET A 194 2.66 -2.26 8.33
N VAL A 195 2.60 -2.03 7.01
CA VAL A 195 2.70 -0.68 6.43
C VAL A 195 1.53 0.19 6.87
N LEU A 196 0.30 -0.32 6.79
CA LEU A 196 -0.90 0.37 7.22
C LEU A 196 -0.88 0.69 8.72
N ALA A 197 -0.33 -0.20 9.55
CA ALA A 197 -0.17 0.04 10.98
C ALA A 197 0.75 1.22 11.30
N GLU A 198 1.84 1.39 10.55
CA GLU A 198 2.71 2.55 10.71
C GLU A 198 2.10 3.83 10.15
N VAL A 199 1.39 3.76 9.02
CA VAL A 199 0.64 4.91 8.50
C VAL A 199 -0.40 5.38 9.51
N ASP A 200 -1.21 4.46 10.06
CA ASP A 200 -2.22 4.76 11.07
C ASP A 200 -1.60 5.29 12.38
N ASN A 201 -0.42 4.78 12.78
CA ASN A 201 0.35 5.32 13.90
C ASN A 201 0.75 6.79 13.68
N VAL A 202 1.26 7.13 12.50
CA VAL A 202 1.62 8.51 12.13
C VAL A 202 0.39 9.41 12.12
N VAL A 203 -0.73 8.96 11.52
CA VAL A 203 -1.99 9.71 11.49
C VAL A 203 -2.53 9.94 12.90
N ARG A 204 -2.52 8.92 13.77
CA ARG A 204 -2.94 9.05 15.17
C ARG A 204 -2.05 9.99 15.98
N ARG A 205 -0.74 9.99 15.74
CA ARG A 205 0.19 10.96 16.38
C ARG A 205 -0.16 12.40 16.00
N CYS A 206 -0.54 12.66 14.75
CA CYS A 206 -1.01 13.98 14.32
C CYS A 206 -2.32 14.35 15.02
N LYS A 207 -3.30 13.43 15.05
CA LYS A 207 -4.59 13.67 15.72
C LYS A 207 -4.44 13.93 17.22
N ALA A 208 -3.50 13.26 17.88
CA ALA A 208 -3.22 13.46 19.31
C ALA A 208 -2.72 14.88 19.65
N ILE A 209 -2.09 15.57 18.70
CA ILE A 209 -1.69 16.98 18.81
C ILE A 209 -2.70 17.94 18.17
N GLY A 210 -3.92 17.48 17.90
CA GLY A 210 -5.01 18.29 17.34
C GLY A 210 -4.87 18.61 15.85
N ARG A 211 -4.03 17.89 15.10
CA ARG A 211 -3.81 18.12 13.67
C ARG A 211 -4.40 16.99 12.85
N GLU A 212 -5.10 17.33 11.78
CA GLU A 212 -5.45 16.35 10.74
C GLU A 212 -4.18 15.92 9.98
N CYS A 213 -4.28 14.82 9.23
CA CYS A 213 -3.16 14.29 8.45
C CYS A 213 -3.71 13.58 7.20
N GLU A 214 -3.28 14.05 6.04
CA GLU A 214 -3.62 13.42 4.77
C GLU A 214 -2.63 12.30 4.45
N VAL A 215 -3.04 11.33 3.65
CA VAL A 215 -2.25 10.13 3.35
C VAL A 215 -2.08 10.00 1.85
N VAL A 216 -0.86 9.69 1.42
CA VAL A 216 -0.55 9.19 0.09
C VAL A 216 0.24 7.90 0.23
N LEU A 217 -0.27 6.80 -0.30
CA LEU A 217 0.34 5.47 -0.24
C LEU A 217 0.68 5.04 -1.68
N CYS A 218 1.97 5.03 -1.98
CA CYS A 218 2.54 4.66 -3.27
C CYS A 218 3.19 3.26 -3.23
N GLY A 219 3.46 2.69 -4.39
CA GLY A 219 4.35 1.54 -4.50
C GLY A 219 3.97 0.55 -5.58
N ASP A 220 4.83 -0.46 -5.70
CA ASP A 220 4.56 -1.71 -6.41
C ASP A 220 3.98 -2.71 -5.41
N PHE A 221 2.70 -3.03 -5.58
CA PHE A 221 1.97 -3.91 -4.67
C PHE A 221 1.99 -5.37 -5.13
N ASN A 222 2.53 -5.66 -6.32
CA ASN A 222 2.48 -6.99 -6.93
C ASN A 222 1.08 -7.62 -6.81
N SER A 223 0.05 -6.83 -7.11
CA SER A 223 -1.35 -7.21 -7.01
C SER A 223 -2.15 -6.51 -8.10
N PHE A 224 -3.02 -7.25 -8.77
CA PHE A 224 -3.87 -6.70 -9.81
C PHE A 224 -5.03 -5.87 -9.22
N PRO A 225 -5.61 -4.95 -10.02
CA PRO A 225 -6.80 -4.21 -9.62
C PRO A 225 -7.94 -5.16 -9.28
N ASN A 226 -8.81 -4.74 -8.37
CA ASN A 226 -10.00 -5.47 -7.92
C ASN A 226 -9.75 -6.82 -7.21
N MET A 227 -8.49 -7.25 -7.07
CA MET A 227 -8.13 -8.43 -6.27
C MET A 227 -8.28 -8.15 -4.76
N PRO A 228 -8.41 -9.18 -3.90
CA PRO A 228 -8.64 -9.02 -2.47
C PRO A 228 -7.69 -8.05 -1.77
N LEU A 229 -6.40 -8.03 -2.12
CA LEU A 229 -5.43 -7.09 -1.55
C LEU A 229 -5.72 -5.64 -1.96
N TYR A 230 -6.03 -5.40 -3.24
CA TYR A 230 -6.45 -4.08 -3.73
C TYR A 230 -7.76 -3.62 -3.07
N GLN A 231 -8.75 -4.53 -2.99
CA GLN A 231 -10.03 -4.24 -2.35
C GLN A 231 -9.86 -3.92 -0.87
N PHE A 232 -8.99 -4.63 -0.16
CA PHE A 232 -8.69 -4.34 1.23
C PHE A 232 -8.25 -2.89 1.43
N ILE A 233 -7.33 -2.38 0.60
CA ILE A 233 -6.85 -0.98 0.64
C ILE A 233 -8.00 0.01 0.40
N LYS A 234 -8.89 -0.31 -0.55
CA LYS A 234 -9.99 0.56 -0.98
C LYS A 234 -11.19 0.58 -0.03
N THR A 235 -11.56 -0.58 0.51
CA THR A 235 -12.78 -0.75 1.34
C THR A 235 -12.47 -0.64 2.82
N GLY A 236 -11.21 -0.79 3.22
CA GLY A 236 -10.80 -0.82 4.61
C GLY A 236 -11.10 -2.13 5.34
N GLN A 237 -11.54 -3.18 4.63
CA GLN A 237 -11.87 -4.46 5.25
C GLN A 237 -11.68 -5.65 4.30
N LEU A 238 -11.14 -6.75 4.83
CA LEU A 238 -11.02 -8.02 4.12
C LEU A 238 -11.26 -9.20 5.05
N TYR A 239 -12.27 -10.01 4.75
CA TYR A 239 -12.41 -11.35 5.32
C TYR A 239 -11.44 -12.29 4.60
N TYR A 240 -10.44 -12.81 5.32
CA TYR A 240 -9.34 -13.56 4.71
C TYR A 240 -9.32 -15.05 5.06
N HIS A 241 -10.10 -15.46 6.07
CA HIS A 241 -10.08 -16.84 6.55
C HIS A 241 -10.50 -17.82 5.45
N GLY A 242 -9.65 -18.80 5.16
CA GLY A 242 -9.86 -19.79 4.13
C GLY A 242 -9.58 -19.30 2.70
N LEU A 243 -9.22 -18.03 2.47
CA LEU A 243 -8.89 -17.55 1.13
C LEU A 243 -7.63 -18.24 0.59
N PRO A 244 -7.63 -18.73 -0.67
CA PRO A 244 -6.42 -19.23 -1.32
C PRO A 244 -5.35 -18.13 -1.41
N THR A 245 -4.10 -18.45 -1.09
CA THR A 245 -3.02 -17.44 -1.02
C THR A 245 -2.71 -16.79 -2.36
N TRP A 246 -2.85 -17.52 -3.47
CA TRP A 246 -2.63 -17.00 -4.83
C TRP A 246 -3.70 -15.99 -5.25
N MET A 247 -4.94 -16.17 -4.76
CA MET A 247 -6.08 -15.32 -5.10
C MET A 247 -5.95 -13.92 -4.51
N ILE A 248 -5.19 -13.74 -3.43
CA ILE A 248 -5.09 -12.45 -2.74
C ILE A 248 -4.54 -11.34 -3.66
N SER A 249 -3.54 -11.66 -4.49
CA SER A 249 -2.94 -10.71 -5.45
C SER A 249 -3.41 -10.90 -6.89
N GLY A 250 -3.91 -12.09 -7.26
CA GLY A 250 -4.43 -12.39 -8.60
C GLY A 250 -3.41 -12.52 -9.72
N GLN A 251 -2.11 -12.44 -9.43
CA GLN A 251 -1.05 -12.51 -10.44
C GLN A 251 -0.97 -13.84 -11.22
N GLU A 252 -1.38 -14.94 -10.60
CA GLU A 252 -1.50 -16.25 -11.26
C GLU A 252 -2.85 -16.87 -10.89
N ASP A 253 -3.53 -17.48 -11.86
CA ASP A 253 -4.69 -18.33 -11.58
C ASP A 253 -4.26 -19.77 -11.30
N LEU A 254 -4.38 -20.18 -10.04
CA LEU A 254 -4.09 -21.54 -9.58
C LEU A 254 -5.35 -22.26 -9.08
N SER A 255 -6.52 -21.88 -9.61
CA SER A 255 -7.82 -22.50 -9.29
C SER A 255 -7.88 -24.00 -9.60
N HIS A 256 -7.06 -24.46 -10.55
CA HIS A 256 -6.95 -25.88 -10.91
C HIS A 256 -6.29 -26.75 -9.83
N GLN A 257 -5.61 -26.16 -8.83
CA GLN A 257 -4.99 -26.91 -7.75
C GLN A 257 -6.03 -27.50 -6.80
N THR A 258 -5.95 -28.81 -6.54
CA THR A 258 -6.89 -29.51 -5.66
C THR A 258 -6.76 -29.13 -4.18
N HIS A 259 -5.55 -28.76 -3.74
CA HIS A 259 -5.25 -28.41 -2.34
C HIS A 259 -4.46 -27.10 -2.27
N PRO A 260 -5.08 -25.95 -2.57
CA PRO A 260 -4.36 -24.68 -2.53
C PRO A 260 -4.00 -24.33 -1.08
N ARG A 261 -2.84 -23.69 -0.90
CA ARG A 261 -2.51 -23.04 0.38
C ARG A 261 -3.56 -21.96 0.68
N ARG A 262 -4.02 -21.91 1.93
CA ARG A 262 -5.04 -20.96 2.40
C ARG A 262 -4.52 -20.13 3.55
N VAL A 263 -5.09 -18.94 3.73
CA VAL A 263 -4.82 -18.07 4.87
C VAL A 263 -5.77 -18.42 6.00
N TYR A 264 -5.27 -18.49 7.23
CA TYR A 264 -6.06 -18.76 8.42
C TYR A 264 -5.78 -17.72 9.48
N ALA A 265 -6.76 -17.49 10.36
CA ALA A 265 -6.61 -16.59 11.49
C ALA A 265 -5.85 -17.27 12.64
N PRO A 266 -5.08 -16.50 13.44
CA PRO A 266 -4.75 -15.09 13.25
C PRO A 266 -3.71 -14.88 12.14
N LEU A 267 -3.83 -13.79 11.36
CA LEU A 267 -2.88 -13.46 10.30
C LEU A 267 -1.47 -13.17 10.84
N LEU A 268 -1.38 -12.34 11.89
CA LEU A 268 -0.13 -11.96 12.53
C LEU A 268 -0.07 -12.51 13.96
N PRO A 269 1.10 -12.97 14.44
CA PRO A 269 1.25 -13.33 15.84
C PRO A 269 1.13 -12.10 16.74
N SER A 270 0.50 -12.26 17.90
CA SER A 270 0.29 -11.18 18.88
C SER A 270 1.59 -10.54 19.37
N SER A 271 2.72 -11.25 19.28
CA SER A 271 4.06 -10.74 19.61
C SER A 271 4.50 -9.54 18.77
N LEU A 272 3.93 -9.35 17.57
CA LEU A 272 4.21 -8.19 16.73
C LEU A 272 3.51 -6.92 17.23
N GLY A 273 2.57 -7.04 18.17
CA GLY A 273 1.84 -5.90 18.72
C GLY A 273 0.98 -5.17 17.70
N ILE A 274 0.54 -5.83 16.62
CA ILE A 274 -0.39 -5.28 15.62
C ILE A 274 -1.69 -6.07 15.72
N ASN A 275 -2.80 -5.36 15.89
CA ASN A 275 -4.14 -5.97 15.92
C ASN A 275 -4.76 -6.09 14.52
N ASP A 276 -5.92 -6.73 14.45
CA ASP A 276 -6.67 -6.94 13.20
C ASP A 276 -7.21 -5.64 12.57
N ASN A 277 -7.08 -4.49 13.23
CA ASN A 277 -7.47 -3.17 12.68
C ASN A 277 -6.28 -2.43 12.04
N CYS A 278 -5.17 -3.13 11.78
CA CYS A 278 -3.90 -2.54 11.33
C CYS A 278 -3.45 -1.43 12.28
N GLN A 279 -3.40 -1.70 13.59
CA GLN A 279 -2.97 -0.72 14.58
C GLN A 279 -1.97 -1.33 15.55
N TYR A 280 -0.91 -0.58 15.87
CA TYR A 280 -0.07 -0.94 17.01
C TYR A 280 -0.87 -0.90 18.32
N VAL A 281 -0.77 -1.97 19.09
CA VAL A 281 -1.35 -2.14 20.42
C VAL A 281 -0.38 -1.54 21.44
N THR A 282 -0.87 -0.64 22.29
CA THR A 282 -0.08 -0.11 23.41
C THR A 282 0.10 -1.18 24.49
N ALA A 283 1.30 -1.27 25.06
CA ALA A 283 1.69 -2.28 26.05
C ALA A 283 0.78 -2.39 27.29
N LYS A 284 -0.13 -1.44 27.53
CA LYS A 284 -1.17 -1.50 28.57
C LYS A 284 -2.28 -2.52 28.28
N GLN A 285 -2.38 -3.06 27.06
CA GLN A 285 -3.32 -4.13 26.71
C GLN A 285 -2.68 -5.53 26.68
N THR A 286 -1.35 -5.62 26.77
CA THR A 286 -0.66 -6.86 27.11
C THR A 286 -0.64 -6.99 28.63
N GLU A 287 -1.74 -7.46 29.22
CA GLU A 287 -1.61 -8.24 30.45
C GLU A 287 -0.79 -9.47 30.08
N SER A 288 0.53 -9.39 30.24
CA SER A 288 1.35 -10.58 30.38
C SER A 288 0.76 -11.38 31.55
N PRO A 289 0.30 -12.63 31.36
CA PRO A 289 -0.14 -13.42 32.49
C PRO A 289 1.04 -13.51 33.47
N PRO A 290 0.81 -13.31 34.78
CA PRO A 290 1.86 -13.35 35.77
C PRO A 290 2.61 -14.67 35.66
N SER A 291 3.94 -14.60 35.54
CA SER A 291 4.79 -15.78 35.38
C SER A 291 4.46 -16.79 36.48
N GLY A 292 3.95 -17.95 36.08
CA GLY A 292 3.68 -19.07 37.00
C GLY A 292 2.22 -19.53 37.09
N LYS A 293 1.26 -18.97 36.35
CA LYS A 293 -0.10 -19.54 36.26
C LYS A 293 -0.42 -19.98 34.83
N LEU A 294 -1.12 -21.11 34.73
CA LEU A 294 -1.48 -21.84 33.50
C LEU A 294 -1.75 -20.89 32.31
N LYS A 295 -1.12 -21.17 31.15
CA LYS A 295 -1.26 -20.41 29.89
C LYS A 295 -2.72 -20.20 29.45
N TYR A 296 -3.62 -21.01 29.98
CA TYR A 296 -5.05 -21.00 29.67
C TYR A 296 -5.83 -21.07 30.97
N SER A 297 -6.88 -20.24 31.08
CA SER A 297 -7.80 -20.31 32.21
C SER A 297 -8.57 -21.64 32.17
N GLN A 298 -9.03 -22.10 33.34
CA GLN A 298 -9.91 -23.27 33.41
C GLN A 298 -11.14 -23.08 32.50
N GLY A 299 -11.69 -21.86 32.43
CA GLY A 299 -12.80 -21.54 31.54
C GLY A 299 -12.47 -21.72 30.05
N PHE A 300 -11.30 -21.26 29.60
CA PHE A 300 -10.84 -21.47 28.22
C PHE A 300 -10.66 -22.96 27.89
N LEU A 301 -10.02 -23.72 28.78
CA LEU A 301 -9.81 -25.16 28.56
C LEU A 301 -11.15 -25.92 28.52
N LEU A 302 -12.12 -25.51 29.32
CA LEU A 302 -13.47 -26.08 29.29
C LEU A 302 -14.20 -25.80 27.96
N GLN A 303 -13.92 -24.69 27.28
CA GLN A 303 -14.48 -24.41 25.95
C GLN A 303 -13.94 -25.35 24.85
N LEU A 304 -12.72 -25.89 25.03
CA LEU A 304 -12.13 -26.83 24.07
C LEU A 304 -12.72 -28.24 24.18
N ARG A 305 -13.33 -28.61 25.32
CA ARG A 305 -13.85 -29.95 25.60
C ARG A 305 -14.89 -30.42 24.58
N TYR A 306 -15.66 -29.48 24.02
CA TYR A 306 -16.74 -29.76 23.07
C TYR A 306 -16.70 -28.82 21.85
N CYS A 307 -15.51 -28.40 21.44
CA CYS A 307 -15.36 -27.67 20.18
C CYS A 307 -15.73 -28.59 19.00
N PRO A 308 -16.11 -28.05 17.83
CA PRO A 308 -16.59 -28.85 16.70
C PRO A 308 -15.66 -30.03 16.34
N GLY A 309 -14.35 -29.81 16.33
CA GLY A 309 -13.37 -30.88 16.07
C GLY A 309 -13.25 -31.92 17.18
N ALA A 310 -13.47 -31.55 18.46
CA ALA A 310 -13.50 -32.51 19.57
C ALA A 310 -14.79 -33.36 19.58
N CYS A 311 -15.85 -32.89 18.94
CA CYS A 311 -17.10 -33.63 18.80
C CYS A 311 -17.11 -34.61 17.60
N GLU A 312 -16.12 -34.55 16.71
CA GLU A 312 -15.96 -35.51 15.63
C GLU A 312 -15.46 -36.84 16.19
N ARG A 313 -16.29 -37.89 16.11
CA ARG A 313 -15.93 -39.23 16.58
C ARG A 313 -15.43 -40.10 15.42
N PRO A 314 -14.22 -40.70 15.53
CA PRO A 314 -13.76 -41.71 14.58
C PRO A 314 -14.73 -42.90 14.50
N ARG A 315 -14.82 -43.54 13.33
CA ARG A 315 -15.76 -44.66 13.08
C ARG A 315 -15.51 -45.87 13.99
N ASP A 316 -14.27 -46.04 14.45
CA ASP A 316 -13.83 -47.19 15.25
C ASP A 316 -13.58 -46.82 16.72
N LEU A 317 -14.15 -45.71 17.21
CA LEU A 317 -13.95 -45.26 18.59
C LEU A 317 -14.60 -46.24 19.57
N ALA A 318 -13.79 -46.91 20.39
CA ALA A 318 -14.28 -47.76 21.48
C ALA A 318 -15.06 -46.93 22.49
N LEU A 319 -16.32 -47.31 22.76
CA LEU A 319 -17.19 -46.65 23.71
C LEU A 319 -16.92 -47.14 25.13
N ILE A 320 -16.42 -46.24 25.97
CA ILE A 320 -16.13 -46.45 27.38
C ILE A 320 -17.06 -45.51 28.16
N PRO A 321 -17.95 -46.07 29.01
CA PRO A 321 -18.90 -45.29 29.80
C PRO A 321 -18.24 -44.19 30.64
N GLY A 322 -18.73 -42.96 30.52
CA GLY A 322 -18.21 -41.77 31.17
C GLY A 322 -16.91 -41.21 30.60
N VAL A 323 -16.37 -41.77 29.50
CA VAL A 323 -15.07 -41.35 28.93
C VAL A 323 -15.22 -41.00 27.45
N THR A 324 -15.49 -41.98 26.59
CA THR A 324 -15.61 -41.77 25.13
C THR A 324 -17.06 -41.76 24.65
N ASP A 325 -18.02 -42.07 25.52
CA ASP A 325 -19.45 -41.94 25.27
C ASP A 325 -20.04 -40.57 25.67
N ASN A 326 -19.32 -39.78 26.49
CA ASN A 326 -19.73 -38.44 26.91
C ASN A 326 -20.14 -37.55 25.73
N THR A 327 -21.37 -37.03 25.77
CA THR A 327 -21.89 -36.08 24.79
C THR A 327 -22.22 -34.76 25.49
N PRO A 328 -21.98 -33.60 24.86
CA PRO A 328 -22.29 -32.31 25.47
C PRO A 328 -23.80 -32.11 25.62
N ASP A 329 -24.21 -31.65 26.80
CA ASP A 329 -25.57 -31.16 27.02
C ASP A 329 -25.85 -29.92 26.14
N GLN A 330 -27.14 -29.61 25.88
CA GLN A 330 -27.51 -28.45 25.04
C GLN A 330 -26.92 -27.12 25.53
N HIS A 331 -26.66 -26.99 26.84
CA HIS A 331 -26.02 -25.81 27.43
C HIS A 331 -24.48 -25.80 27.33
N GLU A 332 -23.85 -26.97 27.14
CA GLU A 332 -22.39 -27.11 27.00
C GLU A 332 -21.92 -26.95 25.55
N LYS A 333 -22.84 -26.99 24.58
CA LYS A 333 -22.62 -26.61 23.17
C LYS A 333 -22.51 -25.09 23.01
N GLN A 334 -21.72 -24.42 23.85
CA GLN A 334 -21.35 -23.04 23.54
C GLN A 334 -20.42 -23.06 22.33
N PRO A 335 -20.76 -22.36 21.23
CA PRO A 335 -19.83 -22.21 20.12
C PRO A 335 -18.59 -21.52 20.67
N CYS A 336 -17.43 -22.20 20.56
CA CYS A 336 -16.14 -21.60 20.83
C CYS A 336 -16.00 -20.42 19.86
N THR A 337 -16.31 -19.21 20.32
CA THR A 337 -16.06 -18.01 19.52
C THR A 337 -14.54 -17.85 19.47
N PRO A 338 -13.91 -17.89 18.28
CA PRO A 338 -12.50 -17.62 18.21
C PRO A 338 -12.26 -16.22 18.78
N THR A 339 -11.29 -16.07 19.68
CA THR A 339 -10.84 -14.75 20.16
C THR A 339 -10.12 -13.93 19.08
N PHE A 340 -9.99 -14.48 17.88
CA PHE A 340 -9.28 -13.90 16.74
C PHE A 340 -10.26 -13.50 15.64
N SER A 341 -10.06 -12.33 15.05
CA SER A 341 -10.88 -11.90 13.92
C SER A 341 -10.47 -12.66 12.65
N ASN A 342 -11.46 -13.16 11.93
CA ASN A 342 -11.28 -13.71 10.57
C ASN A 342 -11.17 -12.61 9.50
N THR A 343 -11.22 -11.36 9.95
CA THR A 343 -11.28 -10.16 9.13
C THR A 343 -10.21 -9.19 9.57
N VAL A 344 -9.48 -8.63 8.61
CA VAL A 344 -8.56 -7.51 8.85
C VAL A 344 -9.21 -6.22 8.36
N CYS A 345 -8.99 -5.12 9.09
CA CYS A 345 -9.59 -3.82 8.84
C CYS A 345 -8.53 -2.70 8.88
N HIS A 346 -8.84 -1.54 8.30
CA HIS A 346 -8.14 -0.28 8.54
C HIS A 346 -9.11 0.92 8.44
N CYS A 347 -8.77 2.04 9.08
CA CYS A 347 -9.63 3.22 9.15
C CYS A 347 -9.30 4.31 8.11
N LEU A 348 -8.34 4.07 7.22
CA LEU A 348 -7.95 5.00 6.17
C LEU A 348 -8.97 5.03 5.03
N ASN A 349 -9.41 6.21 4.60
CA ASN A 349 -10.31 6.39 3.47
C ASN A 349 -9.52 6.58 2.16
N LEU A 350 -9.03 5.48 1.59
CA LEU A 350 -8.13 5.53 0.45
C LEU A 350 -8.85 5.36 -0.89
N SER A 351 -8.49 6.18 -1.87
CA SER A 351 -8.85 6.01 -3.27
C SER A 351 -7.62 5.87 -4.16
N SER A 352 -7.74 5.09 -5.23
CA SER A 352 -6.69 5.01 -6.25
C SER A 352 -6.79 6.22 -7.17
N ALA A 353 -5.64 6.78 -7.54
CA ALA A 353 -5.55 7.88 -8.51
C ALA A 353 -5.89 7.46 -9.95
N TYR A 354 -5.88 6.15 -10.21
CA TYR A 354 -6.12 5.56 -11.53
C TYR A 354 -7.41 4.73 -11.51
N SER A 355 -8.13 4.75 -12.64
CA SER A 355 -9.35 3.96 -12.85
C SER A 355 -9.04 2.51 -13.23
N HIS A 356 -7.80 2.24 -13.68
CA HIS A 356 -7.34 0.97 -14.26
C HIS A 356 -7.92 0.67 -15.65
N PHE A 357 -8.58 1.67 -16.23
CA PHE A 357 -9.15 1.67 -17.57
C PHE A 357 -8.86 3.02 -18.20
N ILE A 358 -8.53 2.99 -19.49
CA ILE A 358 -8.29 4.19 -20.30
C ILE A 358 -9.58 5.00 -20.38
N THR A 359 -9.50 6.29 -20.05
CA THR A 359 -10.63 7.21 -20.04
C THR A 359 -11.46 7.14 -21.34
N GLY A 360 -12.75 6.84 -21.21
CA GLY A 360 -13.68 6.75 -22.35
C GLY A 360 -13.65 5.43 -23.12
N THR A 361 -12.93 4.42 -22.64
CA THR A 361 -12.88 3.07 -23.25
C THR A 361 -12.94 1.98 -22.17
N ASP A 362 -13.20 0.74 -22.58
CA ASP A 362 -13.11 -0.45 -21.71
C ASP A 362 -11.72 -1.11 -21.72
N ARG A 363 -10.72 -0.47 -22.34
CA ARG A 363 -9.36 -1.02 -22.42
C ARG A 363 -8.63 -0.82 -21.10
N GLN A 364 -7.96 -1.86 -20.63
CA GLN A 364 -7.22 -1.82 -19.38
C GLN A 364 -5.91 -1.06 -19.53
N GLU A 365 -5.62 -0.23 -18.54
CA GLU A 365 -4.30 0.38 -18.37
C GLU A 365 -3.34 -0.64 -17.79
N VAL A 366 -2.06 -0.55 -18.15
CA VAL A 366 -0.98 -1.34 -17.56
C VAL A 366 0.07 -0.42 -16.97
N THR A 367 0.71 -0.87 -15.89
CA THR A 367 1.82 -0.17 -15.23
C THR A 367 3.14 -0.89 -15.44
N THR A 368 3.14 -2.17 -15.81
CA THR A 368 4.31 -2.96 -16.15
C THR A 368 4.08 -3.78 -17.41
N LEU A 369 5.13 -4.03 -18.17
CA LEU A 369 5.14 -4.96 -19.30
C LEU A 369 6.51 -5.62 -19.43
N HIS A 370 6.51 -6.94 -19.45
CA HIS A 370 7.69 -7.73 -19.82
C HIS A 370 7.26 -8.86 -20.76
N SER A 371 8.17 -9.77 -21.14
CA SER A 371 7.93 -10.78 -22.19
C SER A 371 6.75 -11.72 -21.94
N ASN A 372 6.23 -11.82 -20.71
CA ASN A 372 5.15 -12.74 -20.39
C ASN A 372 3.77 -12.08 -20.50
N ALA A 373 3.59 -10.89 -19.94
CA ALA A 373 2.31 -10.17 -19.94
C ALA A 373 2.48 -8.72 -19.46
N GLY A 374 1.53 -7.87 -19.85
CA GLY A 374 1.30 -6.57 -19.23
C GLY A 374 0.35 -6.66 -18.04
N ALA A 375 0.56 -5.82 -17.02
CA ALA A 375 -0.34 -5.76 -15.87
C ALA A 375 -0.30 -4.40 -15.16
N THR A 376 -1.33 -4.13 -14.34
CA THR A 376 -1.31 -3.04 -13.35
C THR A 376 -0.97 -3.61 -11.98
N VAL A 377 0.15 -3.19 -11.42
CA VAL A 377 0.63 -3.58 -10.07
C VAL A 377 1.10 -2.39 -9.24
N ASP A 378 1.28 -1.24 -9.87
CA ASP A 378 1.71 0.00 -9.24
C ASP A 378 0.50 0.90 -8.95
N TYR A 379 0.51 1.55 -7.78
CA TYR A 379 -0.60 2.39 -7.38
C TYR A 379 -0.14 3.65 -6.66
N ILE A 380 -0.92 4.72 -6.85
CA ILE A 380 -0.95 5.89 -5.96
C ILE A 380 -2.33 5.88 -5.30
N PHE A 381 -2.39 5.49 -4.04
CA PHE A 381 -3.56 5.65 -3.20
C PHE A 381 -3.48 6.96 -2.41
N TYR A 382 -4.60 7.61 -2.17
CA TYR A 382 -4.65 8.87 -1.43
C TYR A 382 -5.89 8.96 -0.53
N SER A 383 -5.81 9.71 0.57
CA SER A 383 -6.96 10.00 1.42
C SER A 383 -7.95 10.88 0.67
N ALA A 384 -9.03 10.28 0.17
CA ALA A 384 -10.00 11.02 -0.63
C ALA A 384 -10.92 11.86 0.25
N ARG A 385 -11.32 13.02 -0.27
CA ARG A 385 -12.34 13.87 0.33
C ARG A 385 -13.66 13.12 0.43
N THR A 386 -14.26 13.09 1.62
CA THR A 386 -15.60 12.50 1.82
C THR A 386 -16.63 13.59 2.01
N GLU A 387 -17.67 13.61 1.19
CA GLU A 387 -18.88 14.36 1.50
C GLU A 387 -19.66 13.64 2.60
N ARG A 388 -19.55 14.08 3.86
CA ARG A 388 -20.46 13.61 4.90
C ARG A 388 -21.78 14.37 4.79
N ILE A 389 -22.81 13.72 4.28
CA ILE A 389 -24.20 14.18 4.47
C ILE A 389 -24.58 13.90 5.92
N ARG A 390 -24.26 14.83 6.83
CA ARG A 390 -25.01 14.92 8.10
C ARG A 390 -26.31 15.68 7.81
N GLY A 391 -27.40 15.21 8.41
CA GLY A 391 -28.78 15.63 8.13
C GLY A 391 -28.94 17.15 7.93
N GLN A 392 -29.84 17.50 7.00
CA GLN A 392 -30.25 18.84 6.58
C GLN A 392 -29.78 19.97 7.50
N THR A 393 -28.66 20.61 7.15
CA THR A 393 -28.48 22.09 7.00
C THR A 393 -27.01 22.52 6.94
N ASP A 394 -26.02 21.65 7.15
CA ASP A 394 -24.59 22.05 7.09
C ASP A 394 -23.72 20.99 6.38
N LYS A 395 -23.53 21.15 5.06
CA LYS A 395 -22.57 20.35 4.26
C LYS A 395 -21.13 20.80 4.57
N ARG A 396 -20.59 20.41 5.73
CA ARG A 396 -19.16 20.61 6.02
C ARG A 396 -18.34 19.47 5.41
N LEU A 397 -17.61 19.80 4.35
CA LEU A 397 -16.59 18.93 3.77
C LEU A 397 -15.40 18.83 4.75
N HIS A 398 -15.11 17.64 5.27
CA HIS A 398 -14.03 17.43 6.23
C HIS A 398 -12.88 16.61 5.64
N GLY A 399 -11.69 17.20 5.58
CA GLY A 399 -10.42 16.53 5.24
C GLY A 399 -10.38 15.88 3.85
N GLY A 400 -9.21 15.42 3.44
CA GLY A 400 -9.01 14.72 2.17
C GLY A 400 -8.33 15.55 1.10
N LEU A 401 -7.57 14.85 0.26
CA LEU A 401 -6.98 15.35 -0.97
C LEU A 401 -8.01 15.27 -2.11
N GLU A 402 -8.00 16.30 -2.95
CA GLU A 402 -8.75 16.34 -4.20
C GLU A 402 -7.76 16.08 -5.35
N GLN A 403 -8.01 15.07 -6.17
CA GLN A 403 -7.18 14.78 -7.33
C GLN A 403 -7.63 15.68 -8.49
N ILE A 404 -6.70 16.46 -9.03
CA ILE A 404 -7.00 17.49 -10.04
C ILE A 404 -6.37 17.18 -11.41
N GLY A 405 -5.44 16.22 -11.46
CA GLY A 405 -4.91 15.72 -12.72
C GLY A 405 -4.06 14.47 -12.55
N ARG A 406 -3.75 13.81 -13.66
CA ARG A 406 -2.85 12.64 -13.70
C ARG A 406 -2.20 12.49 -15.07
N LEU A 407 -1.10 11.75 -15.11
CA LEU A 407 -0.46 11.37 -16.37
C LEU A 407 -1.08 10.07 -16.89
N ALA A 408 -1.74 10.11 -18.04
CA ALA A 408 -2.40 8.95 -18.64
C ALA A 408 -1.46 7.74 -18.74
N LEU A 409 -1.95 6.55 -18.42
CA LEU A 409 -1.24 5.30 -18.67
C LEU A 409 -1.47 4.83 -20.12
N LEU A 410 -0.82 3.73 -20.48
CA LEU A 410 -0.90 3.12 -21.79
C LEU A 410 -1.53 1.74 -21.65
N THR A 411 -2.04 1.22 -22.77
CA THR A 411 -2.47 -0.18 -22.85
C THR A 411 -1.29 -1.09 -23.21
N GLU A 412 -1.48 -2.40 -23.01
CA GLU A 412 -0.48 -3.39 -23.44
C GLU A 412 -0.18 -3.31 -24.95
N ASP A 413 -1.19 -3.13 -25.81
CA ASP A 413 -0.98 -3.02 -27.26
C ASP A 413 -0.18 -1.75 -27.63
N ASP A 414 -0.42 -0.64 -26.93
CA ASP A 414 0.32 0.61 -27.17
C ASP A 414 1.81 0.40 -26.85
N LEU A 415 2.12 -0.31 -25.77
CA LEU A 415 3.49 -0.63 -25.40
C LEU A 415 4.15 -1.64 -26.35
N TRP A 416 3.43 -2.65 -26.81
CA TRP A 416 3.95 -3.57 -27.83
C TRP A 416 4.20 -2.88 -29.17
N SER A 417 3.42 -1.85 -29.52
CA SER A 417 3.69 -0.99 -30.69
C SER A 417 5.04 -0.25 -30.58
N LEU A 418 5.53 -0.06 -29.34
CA LEU A 418 6.83 0.52 -29.00
C LEU A 418 7.93 -0.52 -28.75
N ARG A 419 7.71 -1.79 -29.14
CA ARG A 419 8.60 -2.94 -28.90
C ARG A 419 8.71 -3.35 -27.43
N GLY A 420 7.66 -3.20 -26.63
CA GLY A 420 7.63 -3.63 -25.24
C GLY A 420 8.40 -2.71 -24.29
N LEU A 421 8.69 -3.16 -23.07
CA LEU A 421 9.48 -2.43 -22.07
C LEU A 421 10.61 -3.32 -21.49
N PRO A 422 11.77 -2.75 -21.10
CA PRO A 422 12.22 -1.39 -21.38
C PRO A 422 12.50 -1.12 -22.87
N ASN A 423 12.41 0.14 -23.29
CA ASN A 423 12.72 0.55 -24.67
C ASN A 423 13.46 1.90 -24.72
N GLU A 424 13.60 2.47 -25.92
CA GLU A 424 14.31 3.75 -26.15
C GLU A 424 13.64 4.96 -25.48
N VAL A 425 12.33 4.87 -25.23
CA VAL A 425 11.52 5.91 -24.61
C VAL A 425 11.39 5.67 -23.11
N PHE A 426 11.09 4.43 -22.72
CA PHE A 426 10.79 4.04 -21.36
C PHE A 426 11.92 3.16 -20.78
N PRO A 427 12.68 3.66 -19.78
CA PRO A 427 13.91 3.03 -19.29
C PRO A 427 13.70 1.94 -18.23
N SER A 428 12.45 1.60 -17.94
CA SER A 428 12.05 0.59 -16.96
C SER A 428 11.00 -0.31 -17.61
N ASP A 429 10.82 -1.52 -17.08
CA ASP A 429 9.71 -2.40 -17.40
C ASP A 429 8.38 -1.92 -16.80
N HIS A 430 8.44 -0.92 -15.90
CA HIS A 430 7.29 -0.20 -15.39
C HIS A 430 7.14 1.21 -16.01
N LEU A 431 5.93 1.75 -15.99
CA LEU A 431 5.62 3.14 -16.29
C LEU A 431 5.54 3.95 -15.00
N SER A 432 6.06 5.19 -15.01
CA SER A 432 5.92 6.08 -13.85
C SER A 432 4.47 6.56 -13.68
N LEU A 433 3.85 6.31 -12.54
CA LEU A 433 2.57 6.93 -12.21
C LEU A 433 2.83 8.36 -11.75
N LEU A 434 2.00 9.31 -12.18
CA LEU A 434 2.06 10.70 -11.73
C LEU A 434 0.65 11.26 -11.52
N ALA A 435 0.38 11.84 -10.35
CA ALA A 435 -0.90 12.46 -10.03
C ALA A 435 -0.68 13.83 -9.38
N LYS A 436 -1.60 14.76 -9.64
CA LYS A 436 -1.64 16.09 -9.02
C LYS A 436 -2.81 16.16 -8.06
N PHE A 437 -2.53 16.68 -6.87
CA PHE A 437 -3.49 16.80 -5.78
C PHE A 437 -3.59 18.24 -5.31
N LYS A 438 -4.75 18.56 -4.78
CA LYS A 438 -5.12 19.82 -4.18
C LYS A 438 -5.44 19.58 -2.70
N LEU A 439 -4.77 20.33 -1.83
CA LEU A 439 -4.95 20.34 -0.39
C LEU A 439 -5.49 21.70 0.04
N ARG A 440 -6.62 21.72 0.76
CA ARG A 440 -7.14 22.97 1.35
C ARG A 440 -6.37 23.29 2.63
N ILE A 441 -5.89 24.51 2.74
CA ILE A 441 -5.27 25.05 3.95
C ILE A 441 -6.37 25.76 4.72
N SER A 442 -6.78 25.19 5.85
CA SER A 442 -7.66 25.89 6.78
C SER A 442 -6.85 26.95 7.52
N PRO A 443 -7.32 28.21 7.62
CA PRO A 443 -6.78 29.14 8.61
C PRO A 443 -7.06 28.56 10.01
N LEU A 444 -6.04 28.62 10.89
CA LEU A 444 -6.11 28.17 12.29
C LEU A 444 -7.19 28.88 13.09
#